data_AF-A0A6A4GG50-F1
#
_entry.id   AF-A0A6A4GG50-F1
#
_cell.length_a   1.000
_cell.length_b   1.000
_cell.length_c   1.000
_cell.angle_alpha   90.00
_cell.angle_beta   90.00
_cell.angle_gamma   90.00
#
_symmetry.space_group_name_H-M   'P 1'
#
loop_
_entity.id
_entity.type
_entity.pdbx_description
1 polymer ?
#
loop_
_entity_poly.entity_id
_entity_poly.type
_entity_poly.pdbx_seq_one_letter_code
_entity_poly.pdbx_strand_id
1 'polypeptide(L)' 'FRWVDCQLTALQSCIGLKAVDSVLNQLPATLNDTYIQALQSIEASRIEDTKQVLQWLCFSMEPLTLDVLEKAIAL' A
#
# COMPACT_ATOMS: atom_id res chain seq x y z
N PHE A 1 6.90 5.00 12.24
CA PHE A 1 6.19 3.84 12.80
C PHE A 1 5.42 3.00 11.77
N ARG A 2 4.90 3.56 10.65
CA ARG A 2 4.16 2.81 9.61
C ARG A 2 4.82 1.52 9.10
N TRP A 3 6.16 1.49 8.99
CA TRP A 3 6.89 0.30 8.57
C TRP A 3 6.65 -0.92 9.49
N VAL A 4 6.75 -0.73 10.81
CA VAL A 4 6.50 -1.79 11.80
C VAL A 4 5.05 -2.23 11.76
N ASP A 5 4.12 -1.28 11.60
CA ASP A 5 2.69 -1.56 11.47
C ASP A 5 2.37 -2.44 10.24
N CYS A 6 2.98 -2.13 9.09
CA CYS A 6 2.87 -2.96 7.88
C CYS A 6 3.43 -4.37 8.09
N GLN A 7 4.57 -4.51 8.77
CA GLN A 7 5.16 -5.82 9.06
C GLN A 7 4.30 -6.65 10.01
N LEU A 8 3.73 -6.03 11.05
CA LEU A 8 2.81 -6.71 11.98
C LEU A 8 1.51 -7.12 11.28
N THR A 9 0.98 -6.27 10.40
CA THR A 9 -0.22 -6.60 9.60
C THR A 9 0.01 -7.82 8.71
N ALA A 10 1.18 -7.93 8.07
CA ALA A 10 1.54 -9.09 7.25
C ALA A 10 1.59 -10.41 8.05
N LEU A 11 1.96 -10.34 9.33
CA LEU A 11 2.03 -11.50 10.22
C LEU A 11 0.66 -11.88 10.82
N GLN A 12 -0.31 -10.97 10.80
CA GLN A 12 -1.60 -11.16 11.46
C GLN A 12 -2.43 -12.31 10.87
N SER A 13 -2.23 -12.64 9.59
CA SER A 13 -2.93 -13.73 8.89
C SER A 13 -2.23 -15.09 8.98
N CYS A 14 -1.04 -15.16 9.57
CA CYS A 14 -0.25 -16.39 9.67
C CYS A 14 -0.86 -17.36 10.69
N ILE A 15 -1.07 -18.62 10.27
CA ILE A 15 -1.48 -19.71 11.17
C ILE A 15 -0.37 -20.77 11.20
N GLY A 16 0.32 -20.86 12.34
CA GLY A 16 1.37 -21.84 12.61
C GLY A 16 2.79 -21.37 12.24
N LEU A 17 3.80 -21.99 12.87
CA LEU A 17 5.21 -21.59 12.78
C LEU A 17 5.74 -21.55 11.33
N LYS A 18 5.36 -22.52 10.49
CA LYS A 18 5.82 -22.54 9.09
C LYS A 18 5.32 -21.34 8.29
N ALA A 19 4.08 -20.89 8.53
CA ALA A 19 3.53 -19.72 7.85
C ALA A 19 4.22 -18.44 8.33
N VAL A 20 4.49 -18.34 9.63
CA VAL A 20 5.25 -17.22 10.22
C VAL A 20 6.65 -17.15 9.62
N ASP A 21 7.41 -18.25 9.62
CA ASP A 21 8.77 -18.27 9.03
C ASP A 21 8.75 -17.91 7.54
N SER A 22 7.76 -18.40 6.79
CA SER A 22 7.62 -18.05 5.37
C SER A 22 7.40 -16.56 5.18
N VAL A 23 6.51 -15.94 5.97
CA VAL A 23 6.22 -14.51 5.85
C VAL A 23 7.42 -13.68 6.32
N LEU A 24 8.06 -14.04 7.42
CA LEU A 24 9.28 -13.36 7.90
C LEU A 24 10.38 -13.35 6.84
N ASN A 25 10.57 -14.44 6.10
CA ASN A 25 11.55 -14.51 5.02
C ASN A 25 11.17 -13.68 3.77
N GLN A 26 9.90 -13.27 3.64
CA GLN A 26 9.39 -12.46 2.53
C GLN A 26 9.18 -10.99 2.93
N LEU A 27 9.42 -10.64 4.19
CA LEU A 27 9.24 -9.27 4.65
C LEU A 27 10.25 -8.34 3.98
N PRO A 28 9.82 -7.14 3.55
CA PRO A 28 10.71 -6.14 2.99
C PRO A 28 11.70 -5.64 4.04
N ALA A 29 12.98 -5.55 3.66
CA ALA A 29 14.09 -5.17 4.55
C ALA A 29 14.04 -3.69 4.94
N THR A 30 13.44 -2.83 4.10
CA THR A 30 13.32 -1.39 4.34
C THR A 30 11.91 -0.88 4.11
N LEU A 31 11.65 0.34 4.62
CA LEU A 31 10.41 1.06 4.32
C LEU A 31 10.26 1.31 2.80
N ASN A 32 11.36 1.57 2.10
CA ASN A 32 11.33 1.77 0.64
C ASN A 32 10.91 0.47 -0.08
N ASP A 33 11.47 -0.67 0.32
CA ASP A 33 11.10 -1.98 -0.24
C ASP A 33 9.62 -2.30 0.04
N THR A 34 9.10 -1.86 1.18
CA THR A 34 7.67 -1.99 1.52
C THR A 34 6.79 -1.23 0.53
N TYR A 35 7.16 0.01 0.17
CA TYR A 35 6.44 0.78 -0.84
C TYR A 35 6.56 0.17 -2.23
N ILE A 36 7.74 -0.31 -2.62
CA ILE A 36 7.94 -1.00 -3.90
C ILE A 36 7.02 -2.22 -4.00
N GLN A 37 7.00 -3.06 -2.98
CA GLN A 37 6.16 -4.25 -2.95
C GLN A 37 4.66 -3.90 -2.98
N ALA A 38 4.23 -2.89 -2.23
CA ALA A 38 2.85 -2.42 -2.26
C ALA A 38 2.45 -1.93 -3.66
N LEU A 39 3.30 -1.12 -4.30
CA LEU A 39 3.06 -0.63 -5.66
C LEU A 39 3.05 -1.76 -6.71
N GLN A 40 3.91 -2.77 -6.55
CA GLN A 40 3.95 -3.94 -7.44
C GLN A 40 2.74 -4.86 -7.28
N SER A 41 2.07 -4.83 -6.13
CA SER A 41 0.87 -5.64 -5.87
C SER A 41 -0.42 -5.07 -6.51
N ILE A 42 -0.34 -3.86 -7.08
CA ILE A 42 -1.49 -3.22 -7.73
C ILE A 42 -1.85 -3.96 -9.02
N GLU A 43 -3.13 -4.30 -9.17
CA GLU A 43 -3.66 -4.88 -10.42
C GLU A 43 -3.42 -3.95 -11.60
N ALA A 44 -3.02 -4.49 -12.76
CA ALA A 44 -2.70 -3.69 -13.94
C ALA A 44 -3.83 -2.74 -14.38
N SER A 45 -5.08 -3.15 -14.20
CA SER A 45 -6.27 -2.33 -14.48
C SER A 45 -6.42 -1.10 -13.57
N ARG A 46 -5.75 -1.07 -12.42
CA ARG A 46 -5.85 -0.02 -11.39
C ARG A 46 -4.63 0.89 -11.33
N ILE A 47 -3.63 0.67 -12.19
CA ILE A 47 -2.36 1.41 -12.14
C ILE A 47 -2.59 2.91 -12.38
N GLU A 48 -3.35 3.28 -13.40
CA GLU A 48 -3.59 4.70 -13.72
C GLU A 48 -4.41 5.39 -12.63
N ASP A 49 -5.51 4.76 -12.17
CA ASP A 49 -6.30 5.27 -11.04
C ASP A 49 -5.44 5.49 -9.79
N THR A 50 -4.60 4.50 -9.44
CA THR A 50 -3.75 4.60 -8.25
C THR A 50 -2.72 5.72 -8.40
N LYS A 51 -2.14 5.90 -9.59
CA LYS A 51 -1.22 6.99 -9.87
C LYS A 51 -1.91 8.36 -9.73
N GLN A 52 -3.12 8.50 -10.25
CA GLN A 52 -3.93 9.71 -10.14
C GLN A 52 -4.23 10.04 -8.67
N VAL A 53 -4.65 9.04 -7.88
CA VAL A 53 -4.84 9.20 -6.42
C VAL A 53 -3.58 9.68 -5.71
N LEU A 54 -2.42 9.05 -5.99
CA LEU A 54 -1.15 9.43 -5.38
C LEU A 54 -0.72 10.85 -5.76
N GLN A 55 -0.95 11.26 -7.02
CA GLN A 55 -0.69 12.63 -7.46
C GLN A 55 -1.57 13.63 -6.70
N TRP A 56 -2.87 13.36 -6.58
CA TRP A 56 -3.77 14.20 -5.78
C TRP A 56 -3.32 14.30 -4.33
N LEU A 57 -2.95 13.19 -3.70
CA LEU A 57 -2.43 13.17 -2.32
C LEU A 57 -1.16 14.02 -2.14
N CYS A 58 -0.28 14.06 -3.13
CA CYS A 58 0.97 14.82 -3.06
C CYS A 58 0.79 16.33 -3.35
N PHE A 59 -0.18 16.69 -4.19
CA PHE A 59 -0.27 18.05 -4.75
C PHE A 59 -1.54 18.81 -4.37
N SER A 60 -2.49 18.20 -3.67
CA SER A 60 -3.68 18.90 -3.19
C SER A 60 -3.33 19.92 -2.11
N MET A 61 -3.78 21.15 -2.32
CA MET A 61 -3.68 22.24 -1.34
C MET A 61 -4.68 22.04 -0.18
N GLU A 62 -5.76 21.29 -0.41
CA GLU A 62 -6.81 21.04 0.58
C GLU A 62 -6.89 19.55 0.96
N PRO A 63 -7.38 19.22 2.18
CA PRO A 63 -7.58 17.83 2.59
C PRO A 63 -8.49 17.08 1.62
N LEU A 64 -8.00 15.98 1.06
CA LEU A 64 -8.79 15.13 0.17
C LEU A 64 -9.85 14.36 0.96
N THR A 65 -11.11 14.58 0.60
CA THR A 65 -12.24 13.73 1.02
C THR A 65 -12.45 12.62 0.00
N LEU A 66 -13.11 11.54 0.44
CA LEU A 66 -13.45 10.43 -0.47
C LEU A 66 -14.32 10.89 -1.65
N ASP A 67 -15.25 11.82 -1.40
CA ASP A 67 -16.11 12.39 -2.46
C ASP A 67 -15.31 13.15 -3.53
N VAL A 68 -14.24 13.85 -3.13
CA VAL A 68 -13.37 14.58 -4.05
C VAL A 68 -12.50 13.62 -4.84
N LEU A 69 -11.98 12.58 -4.18
CA LEU A 69 -11.21 11.52 -4.82
C LEU A 69 -12.03 10.77 -5.87
N GLU A 70 -13.27 10.39 -5.56
CA GLU A 70 -14.14 9.68 -6.49
C GLU A 70 -14.36 10.50 -7.77
N LYS A 71 -14.69 11.79 -7.63
CA LYS A 71 -14.84 12.70 -8.77
C LYS A 71 -13.55 12.87 -9.56
N ALA A 72 -12.42 12.91 -8.86
CA ALA A 72 -11.13 13.13 -9.47
C ALA A 72 -10.66 11.94 -10.31
N ILE A 73 -11.02 10.70 -9.96
CA ILE A 73 -10.64 9.48 -10.70
C ILE A 73 -11.65 9.14 -11.81
N ALA A 74 -12.90 9.61 -11.70
CA ALA A 74 -13.95 9.39 -12.70
C ALA A 74 -13.86 10.30 -13.95
N LEU A 75 -12.85 11.18 -14.03
CA LEU A 75 -12.58 12.12 -15.13
C LEU A 75 -11.47 11.57 -16.05
#